data_AF-A0AB73B529-F1
#
_entry.id   AF-A0AB73B529-F1
#
_cell.length_a   1.000
_cell.length_b   1.000
_cell.length_c   1.000
_cell.angle_alpha   90.00
_cell.angle_beta   90.00
_cell.angle_gamma   90.00
#
_symmetry.space_group_name_H-M   'P 1'
#
loop_
_entity.id
_entity.type
_entity.pdbx_description
1 polymer ?
#
loop_
_entity_poly.entity_id
_entity_poly.type
_entity_poly.pdbx_seq_one_letter_code
_entity_poly.pdbx_strand_id
1 'polypeptide(L)' 'MIEIRNATFSYPGQAPILRGINVTLEGGHIVAVLGPNGVGKTTFLRCMLGLIPWS' A
#
# COMPACT_ATOMS: atom_id res chain seq x y z
N MET A 1 13.62 -5.57 7.35
CA MET A 1 12.84 -4.35 7.65
C MET A 1 12.27 -3.86 6.33
N ILE A 2 10.96 -3.65 6.25
CA ILE A 2 10.31 -3.04 5.09
C ILE A 2 9.91 -1.62 5.50
N GLU A 3 10.22 -0.64 4.67
CA GLU A 3 9.88 0.75 4.90
C GLU A 3 9.27 1.38 3.66
N ILE A 4 8.14 2.04 3.84
CA ILE A 4 7.40 2.79 2.82
C ILE A 4 7.25 4.21 3.36
N ARG A 5 7.68 5.21 2.58
CA ARG A 5 7.64 6.62 2.98
C ARG A 5 6.86 7.44 1.96
N ASN A 6 5.83 8.13 2.43
CA ASN A 6 4.98 9.05 1.67
C ASN A 6 4.51 8.49 0.31
N ALA A 7 4.24 7.19 0.22
CA ALA A 7 3.98 6.53 -1.05
C ALA A 7 2.53 6.72 -1.49
N THR A 8 2.33 6.92 -2.79
CA THR A 8 1.02 7.14 -3.39
C THR A 8 0.80 6.15 -4.53
N PHE A 9 -0.45 5.83 -4.83
CA PHE A 9 -0.78 5.06 -6.02
C PHE A 9 -2.14 5.45 -6.59
N SER A 10 -2.21 5.52 -7.91
CA SER A 10 -3.43 5.74 -8.68
C SER A 10 -3.45 4.80 -9.89
N TYR A 11 -4.61 4.24 -10.21
CA TYR A 11 -4.80 3.62 -11.52
C TYR A 11 -4.89 4.69 -12.61
N PRO A 12 -4.54 4.37 -13.87
CA PRO A 12 -4.63 5.33 -14.98
C PRO A 12 -6.00 5.99 -15.06
N GLY A 13 -6.03 7.32 -15.08
CA GLY A 13 -7.25 8.12 -15.16
C GLY A 13 -8.10 8.15 -13.89
N GLN A 14 -7.62 7.61 -12.77
CA GLN A 14 -8.34 7.63 -11.48
C GLN A 14 -7.66 8.56 -10.47
N ALA A 15 -8.44 9.04 -9.51
CA ALA A 15 -7.89 9.71 -8.34
C ALA A 15 -7.05 8.72 -7.50
N PRO A 16 -6.11 9.22 -6.68
CA PRO A 16 -5.28 8.36 -5.85
C PRO A 16 -6.11 7.51 -4.89
N ILE A 17 -5.89 6.19 -4.95
CA ILE A 17 -6.51 5.20 -4.06
C ILE A 17 -5.68 4.98 -2.80
N LEU A 18 -4.35 5.09 -2.91
CA LEU A 18 -3.42 5.16 -1.78
C LEU A 18 -2.80 6.55 -1.76
N ARG A 19 -2.76 7.21 -0.59
CA ARG A 19 -2.29 8.59 -0.44
C ARG A 19 -1.36 8.71 0.76
N GLY A 20 -0.12 9.13 0.52
CA GLY A 20 0.84 9.43 1.60
C GLY A 20 1.02 8.26 2.58
N ILE A 21 1.11 7.04 2.06
CA ILE A 21 1.23 5.83 2.88
C ILE A 21 2.61 5.80 3.51
N ASN A 22 2.64 5.67 4.83
CA ASN A 22 3.86 5.52 5.63
C ASN A 22 3.72 4.25 6.46
N VAL A 23 4.62 3.28 6.24
CA VAL A 23 4.59 1.98 6.89
C VAL A 23 6.00 1.52 7.18
N THR A 24 6.23 1.04 8.39
CA THR A 24 7.49 0.41 8.80
C THR A 24 7.15 -0.95 9.38
N LEU A 25 7.71 -2.02 8.81
CA LEU A 25 7.51 -3.39 9.25
C LEU A 25 8.84 -4.02 9.65
N GLU A 26 8.88 -4.52 10.86
CA GLU A 26 10.00 -5.29 11.40
C GLU A 26 9.79 -6.79 11.17
N GLY A 27 10.89 -7.53 11.04
CA GLY A 27 10.83 -8.98 10.91
C GLY A 27 10.25 -9.64 12.16
N GLY A 28 9.69 -10.85 12.01
CA GLY A 28 9.14 -11.62 13.13
C GLY A 28 7.70 -11.28 13.53
N HIS A 29 7.05 -10.35 12.82
CA HIS A 29 5.66 -9.97 13.08
C HIS A 29 4.71 -10.48 11.99
N ILE A 30 3.51 -10.86 12.40
CA ILE A 30 2.37 -11.10 11.50
C ILE A 30 1.49 -9.85 11.53
N VAL A 31 1.23 -9.26 10.37
CA VAL A 31 0.46 -8.02 10.25
C VAL A 31 -0.76 -8.24 9.38
N ALA A 32 -1.91 -7.71 9.83
CA ALA A 32 -3.17 -7.74 9.09
C ALA A 32 -3.52 -6.34 8.55
N VAL A 33 -3.98 -6.28 7.30
CA VAL A 33 -4.46 -5.04 6.67
C VAL A 33 -5.98 -5.04 6.71
N LEU A 34 -6.56 -4.13 7.51
CA LEU A 34 -8.00 -4.06 7.75
C LEU A 34 -8.61 -2.80 7.14
N GLY A 35 -9.92 -2.85 6.88
CA GLY A 35 -10.70 -1.70 6.39
C GLY A 35 -11.86 -2.09 5.48
N PRO A 36 -12.74 -1.15 5.11
CA PRO A 36 -13.90 -1.40 4.26
C PRO A 36 -13.56 -1.91 2.86
N ASN A 37 -14.55 -2.46 2.16
CA ASN A 37 -14.38 -2.84 0.76
C ASN A 37 -14.13 -1.60 -0.11
N GLY A 38 -13.25 -1.72 -1.11
CA GLY A 38 -12.90 -0.62 -2.01
C GLY A 38 -11.86 0.39 -1.49
N VAL A 39 -11.46 0.32 -0.22
CA VAL A 39 -10.49 1.29 0.36
C VAL A 39 -9.04 1.14 -0.14
N GLY A 40 -8.76 0.13 -0.97
CA GLY A 40 -7.43 -0.07 -1.57
C GLY A 40 -6.53 -1.11 -0.90
N LYS A 41 -7.04 -1.97 -0.01
CA LYS A 41 -6.24 -3.03 0.67
C LYS A 41 -5.48 -3.93 -0.31
N THR A 42 -6.18 -4.48 -1.31
CA THR A 42 -5.56 -5.33 -2.35
C THR A 42 -4.56 -4.55 -3.18
N THR A 43 -4.83 -3.27 -3.45
CA THR A 43 -3.90 -2.38 -4.16
C THR A 43 -2.64 -2.14 -3.34
N PHE A 44 -2.76 -1.86 -2.05
CA PHE A 44 -1.63 -1.72 -1.12
C PHE A 44 -0.76 -2.97 -1.10
N LEU A 45 -1.35 -4.16 -0.95
CA LEU A 45 -0.60 -5.42 -0.96
C LEU A 45 0.08 -5.67 -2.31
N ARG A 46 -0.57 -5.35 -3.44
CA ARG A 46 0.05 -5.46 -4.77
C ARG A 46 1.25 -4.52 -4.91
N CYS A 47 1.16 -3.28 -4.43
CA CYS A 47 2.29 -2.34 -4.42
C CYS A 47 3.43 -2.85 -3.53
N MET A 48 3.13 -3.35 -2.33
CA MET A 48 4.13 -3.95 -1.43
C MET A 48 4.86 -5.14 -2.03
N LEU A 49 4.14 -5.99 -2.77
CA LEU A 49 4.69 -7.17 -3.44
C LEU A 49 5.42 -6.84 -4.76
N GLY A 50 5.48 -5.56 -5.15
CA GLY A 50 6.12 -5.13 -6.41
C GLY A 50 5.33 -5.52 -7.67
N LEU A 51 4.05 -5.91 -7.54
CA LEU A 51 3.20 -6.31 -8.67
C LEU A 51 2.70 -5.10 -9.48
N ILE A 52 2.63 -3.94 -8.84
CA ILE A 52 2.31 -2.64 -9.44
C ILE A 52 3.22 -1.58 -8.80
N PRO A 53 3.63 -0.53 -9.54
CA PRO A 53 4.60 0.43 -9.03
C PRO A 53 3.97 1.38 -8.01
N TRP A 54 4.76 1.87 -7.07
CA TRP A 54 4.43 3.09 -6.31
C TRP A 54 4.66 4.31 -7.20
N SER A 55 3.89 5.39 -6.97
CA SER A 55 4.13 6.72 -7.53
C SER A 55 4.85 7.61 -6.53
#